data_AF-A0A2X4V142-F1
#
_entry.id   AF-A0A2X4V142-F1
#
_cell.length_a   1.000
_cell.length_b   1.000
_cell.length_c   1.000
_cell.angle_alpha   90.00
_cell.angle_beta   90.00
_cell.angle_gamma   90.00
#
_symmetry.space_group_name_H-M   'P 1'
#
loop_
_entity.id
_entity.type
_entity.pdbx_description
1 polymer ?
#
loop_
_entity_poly.entity_id
_entity_poly.type
_entity_poly.pdbx_seq_one_letter_code
_entity_poly.pdbx_strand_id
1 'polypeptide(L)'
;MRAAIELAQKIKKEGRRRQLQLIGKMLRARDVEPIQTALDKLKNRHNQQVSLFHKLEALRDRLVEEGDDAIPSILALYPEADRQQLRALVRNAQKEKATNKPPKAYRQIFQYLRDLAETAE
;
A
#
# COMPACT_ATOMS: atom_id res chain seq x y z
N MET A 1 25.19 -13.83 16.03
CA MET A 1 24.08 -13.86 15.05
C MET A 1 24.15 -12.72 14.04
N ARG A 2 24.31 -11.45 14.46
CA ARG A 2 24.43 -10.29 13.55
C ARG A 2 25.49 -10.45 12.45
N ALA A 3 26.73 -10.80 12.80
CA ALA A 3 27.80 -11.04 11.83
C ALA A 3 27.46 -12.16 10.82
N ALA A 4 26.73 -13.20 11.24
CA ALA A 4 26.31 -14.27 10.34
C ALA A 4 25.25 -13.79 9.32
N ILE A 5 24.35 -12.90 9.73
CA ILE A 5 23.34 -12.27 8.86
C ILE A 5 24.02 -11.34 7.85
N GLU A 6 24.94 -10.49 8.30
CA GLU A 6 25.70 -9.57 7.44
C GLU A 6 26.52 -10.34 6.39
N LEU A 7 27.11 -11.47 6.79
CA LEU A 7 27.82 -12.35 5.88
C LEU A 7 26.87 -13.01 4.86
N ALA A 8 25.67 -13.42 5.26
CA ALA A 8 24.66 -14.00 4.35
C ALA A 8 24.19 -13.03 3.27
N GLN A 9 24.22 -11.72 3.53
CA GLN A 9 23.87 -10.68 2.56
C GLN A 9 24.94 -10.50 1.48
N LYS A 10 26.21 -10.80 1.79
CA LYS A 10 27.36 -10.63 0.88
C LYS A 10 27.60 -11.85 0.00
N ILE A 11 27.27 -13.05 0.47
CA ILE A 11 27.52 -14.31 -0.25
C ILE A 11 26.35 -14.63 -1.21
N LYS A 12 26.65 -15.24 -2.36
CA LYS A 12 25.67 -15.65 -3.39
C LYS A 12 25.59 -17.18 -3.53
N LYS A 13 24.53 -17.67 -4.19
CA LYS A 13 24.34 -19.08 -4.58
C LYS A 13 24.45 -20.05 -3.38
N GLU A 14 25.17 -21.17 -3.52
CA GLU A 14 25.31 -22.22 -2.51
C GLU A 14 25.92 -21.73 -1.20
N GLY A 15 26.82 -20.74 -1.23
CA GLY A 15 27.39 -20.15 -0.02
C GLY A 15 26.33 -19.42 0.82
N ARG A 16 25.37 -18.74 0.16
CA ARG A 16 24.21 -18.12 0.83
C ARG A 16 23.30 -19.19 1.44
N ARG A 17 23.02 -20.26 0.71
CA ARG A 17 22.18 -21.38 1.18
C ARG A 17 22.77 -22.01 2.44
N ARG A 18 24.07 -22.32 2.45
CA ARG A 18 24.74 -22.87 3.64
C ARG A 18 24.74 -21.88 4.82
N GLN A 19 24.96 -20.60 4.53
CA GLN A 19 24.93 -19.57 5.57
C GLN A 19 23.53 -19.43 6.20
N LEU A 20 22.46 -19.53 5.41
CA LEU A 20 21.08 -19.52 5.92
C LEU A 20 20.80 -20.74 6.81
N GLN A 21 21.32 -21.92 6.47
CA GLN A 21 21.17 -23.11 7.32
C GLN A 21 21.89 -22.96 8.67
N LEU A 22 23.09 -22.37 8.67
CA LEU A 22 23.82 -22.05 9.89
C LEU A 22 23.02 -21.07 10.77
N ILE A 23 22.49 -19.99 10.19
CA ILE A 23 21.62 -19.04 10.88
C ILE A 23 20.39 -19.74 11.47
N GLY A 24 19.76 -20.66 10.72
CA GLY A 24 18.63 -21.46 11.20
C GLY A 24 18.97 -22.40 12.35
N LYS A 25 20.22 -22.91 12.43
CA LYS A 25 20.70 -23.67 13.60
C LYS A 25 20.90 -22.76 14.81
N MET A 26 21.46 -21.57 14.61
CA MET A 26 21.66 -20.58 15.68
C MET A 26 20.33 -20.03 16.23
N LEU A 27 19.31 -19.89 15.38
CA LEU A 27 17.97 -19.47 15.76
C LEU A 27 17.26 -20.49 16.66
N ARG A 28 17.38 -21.78 16.36
CA ARG A 28 16.78 -22.86 17.16
C ARG A 28 17.39 -23.00 18.56
N ALA A 29 18.59 -22.48 18.79
CA ALA A 29 19.25 -22.48 20.09
C ALA A 29 18.84 -21.30 20.98
N ARG A 30 17.91 -20.46 20.54
CA ARG A 30 17.45 -19.26 21.23
C ARG A 30 15.92 -19.23 21.25
N ASP A 31 15.38 -18.47 22.19
CA ASP A 31 13.95 -18.17 22.17
C ASP A 31 13.60 -17.34 20.92
N VAL A 32 12.68 -17.89 20.12
CA VAL A 32 12.22 -17.33 18.84
C VAL A 32 10.98 -16.44 19.02
N GLU A 33 10.30 -16.51 20.15
CA GLU A 33 9.03 -15.81 20.40
C GLU A 33 9.17 -14.27 20.33
N PRO A 34 10.23 -13.63 20.86
CA PRO A 34 10.41 -12.19 20.74
C PRO A 34 10.71 -11.73 19.29
N ILE A 35 11.40 -12.57 18.53
CA ILE A 35 11.74 -12.31 17.12
C ILE A 35 10.47 -12.40 16.27
N GLN A 36 9.66 -13.44 16.49
CA GLN A 36 8.38 -13.63 15.81
C GLN A 36 7.42 -12.48 16.12
N THR A 37 7.28 -12.10 17.39
CA THR A 37 6.46 -10.95 17.81
C THR A 37 6.89 -9.63 17.14
N ALA A 38 8.20 -9.38 17.05
CA ALA A 38 8.71 -8.19 16.39
C ALA A 38 8.44 -8.21 14.87
N LEU A 39 8.61 -9.37 14.24
CA LEU A 39 8.30 -9.57 12.82
C LEU A 39 6.80 -9.38 12.53
N ASP A 40 5.93 -9.89 13.40
CA ASP A 40 4.48 -9.78 13.22
C ASP A 40 4.00 -8.35 13.42
N LYS A 41 4.60 -7.59 14.36
CA LYS A 41 4.37 -6.13 14.47
C LYS A 41 4.77 -5.38 13.20
N LEU A 42 5.92 -5.73 12.60
CA LEU A 42 6.39 -5.15 11.34
C LEU A 42 5.46 -5.51 10.16
N LYS A 43 5.08 -6.79 10.04
CA LYS A 43 4.17 -7.26 9.01
C LYS A 43 2.78 -6.63 9.14
N ASN A 44 2.26 -6.47 10.35
CA ASN A 44 0.96 -5.84 10.58
C ASN A 44 0.92 -4.40 10.08
N ARG A 45 1.96 -3.60 10.32
CA ARG A 45 2.04 -2.22 9.79
C ARG A 45 2.08 -2.21 8.25
N HIS A 46 2.83 -3.13 7.64
CA HIS A 46 2.88 -3.23 6.19
C HIS A 46 1.53 -3.68 5.60
N ASN A 47 0.89 -4.67 6.21
CA ASN A 47 -0.43 -5.17 5.79
C ASN A 47 -1.52 -4.09 5.92
N GLN A 48 -1.44 -3.24 6.95
CA GLN A 48 -2.34 -2.09 7.11
C GLN A 48 -2.17 -1.09 5.97
N GLN A 49 -0.94 -0.71 5.62
CA GLN A 49 -0.68 0.17 4.47
C GLN A 49 -1.18 -0.44 3.16
N VAL A 50 -0.92 -1.73 2.91
CA VAL A 50 -1.40 -2.43 1.71
C VAL A 50 -2.94 -2.45 1.67
N SER A 51 -3.60 -2.69 2.80
CA SER A 51 -5.07 -2.65 2.88
C SER A 51 -5.63 -1.26 2.60
N LEU A 52 -5.00 -0.20 3.12
CA LEU A 52 -5.37 1.18 2.82
C LEU A 52 -5.23 1.48 1.32
N PHE A 53 -4.11 1.09 0.70
CA PHE A 53 -3.92 1.25 -0.74
C PHE A 53 -5.05 0.61 -1.55
N HIS A 54 -5.40 -0.64 -1.26
CA HIS A 54 -6.48 -1.32 -1.96
C HIS A 54 -7.86 -0.69 -1.73
N LYS A 55 -8.12 -0.17 -0.52
CA LYS A 55 -9.35 0.60 -0.25
C LYS A 55 -9.40 1.86 -1.12
N LEU A 56 -8.31 2.61 -1.22
CA LEU A 56 -8.22 3.81 -2.05
C LEU A 56 -8.39 3.49 -3.54
N GLU A 57 -7.82 2.37 -4.01
CA GLU A 57 -8.03 1.89 -5.38
C GLU A 57 -9.51 1.59 -5.66
N ALA A 58 -10.18 0.86 -4.76
CA ALA A 58 -11.59 0.54 -4.89
C ALA A 58 -12.47 1.81 -4.89
N LEU A 59 -12.16 2.80 -4.05
CA LEU A 59 -12.87 4.08 -4.02
C LEU A 59 -12.69 4.88 -5.32
N ARG A 60 -11.48 4.92 -5.87
CA ARG A 60 -11.20 5.54 -7.18
C ARG A 60 -12.01 4.85 -8.28
N ASP A 61 -11.99 3.52 -8.32
CA ASP A 61 -12.64 2.76 -9.37
C ASP A 61 -14.15 3.01 -9.34
N ARG A 62 -14.73 2.97 -8.13
CA ARG A 62 -16.13 3.32 -7.88
C ARG A 62 -16.47 4.75 -8.34
N LEU A 63 -15.63 5.74 -8.02
CA LEU A 63 -15.84 7.12 -8.45
C LEU A 63 -15.89 7.27 -9.98
N VAL A 64 -15.07 6.50 -10.70
CA VAL A 64 -15.01 6.58 -12.16
C VAL A 64 -16.19 5.84 -12.80
N GLU A 65 -16.68 4.77 -12.18
CA GLU A 65 -17.82 3.99 -12.67
C GLU A 65 -19.18 4.64 -12.34
N GLU A 66 -19.40 5.02 -11.08
CA GLU A 66 -20.66 5.62 -10.60
C GLU A 66 -20.72 7.14 -10.82
N GLY A 67 -19.59 7.79 -11.06
CA GLY A 67 -19.55 9.22 -11.37
C GLY A 67 -19.90 10.12 -10.17
N ASP A 68 -20.73 11.13 -10.42
CA ASP A 68 -21.12 12.14 -9.42
C ASP A 68 -21.89 11.52 -8.23
N ASP A 69 -22.53 10.37 -8.42
CA ASP A 69 -23.35 9.69 -7.41
C ASP A 69 -22.52 9.05 -6.29
N ALA A 70 -21.25 8.71 -6.56
CA ALA A 70 -20.33 8.17 -5.56
C ALA A 70 -19.67 9.27 -4.69
N ILE A 71 -19.68 10.54 -5.12
CA ILE A 71 -19.02 11.64 -4.41
C ILE A 71 -19.53 11.84 -2.96
N PRO A 72 -20.84 11.77 -2.67
CA PRO A 72 -21.34 11.87 -1.29
C PRO A 72 -20.76 10.80 -0.36
N SER A 73 -20.49 9.59 -0.86
CA SER A 73 -19.90 8.52 -0.05
C SER A 73 -18.45 8.82 0.35
N ILE A 74 -17.69 9.49 -0.51
CA ILE A 74 -16.33 9.95 -0.21
C ILE A 74 -16.37 11.10 0.79
N LEU A 75 -17.29 12.05 0.64
CA LEU A 75 -17.45 13.17 1.58
C LEU A 75 -17.87 12.71 2.97
N ALA A 76 -18.61 11.60 3.07
CA ALA A 76 -18.95 10.98 4.35
C ALA A 76 -17.72 10.36 5.04
N LEU A 77 -16.76 9.85 4.27
CA LEU A 77 -15.50 9.30 4.78
C LEU A 77 -14.45 10.40 5.06
N TYR A 78 -14.40 11.41 4.21
CA TYR A 78 -13.45 12.53 4.26
C TYR A 78 -14.21 13.86 4.12
N PRO A 79 -14.69 14.43 5.24
CA PRO A 79 -15.47 15.68 5.24
C PRO A 79 -14.71 16.89 4.67
N GLU A 80 -13.38 16.88 4.79
CA GLU A 80 -12.48 17.93 4.27
C GLU A 80 -12.27 17.87 2.75
N ALA A 81 -12.81 16.85 2.07
CA ALA A 81 -12.65 16.70 0.64
C ALA A 81 -13.41 17.79 -0.14
N ASP A 82 -12.74 18.37 -1.14
CA ASP A 82 -13.34 19.33 -2.06
C ASP A 82 -14.21 18.60 -3.08
N ARG A 83 -15.52 18.77 -2.92
CA ARG A 83 -16.54 18.21 -3.80
C ARG A 83 -16.37 18.65 -5.26
N GLN A 84 -16.03 19.92 -5.52
CA GLN A 84 -15.89 20.42 -6.88
C GLN A 84 -14.65 19.86 -7.56
N GLN A 85 -13.53 19.76 -6.83
CA GLN A 85 -12.29 19.17 -7.32
C GLN A 85 -12.50 17.69 -7.68
N LEU A 86 -13.11 16.90 -6.79
CA LEU A 86 -13.44 15.49 -7.05
C LEU A 86 -14.31 15.34 -8.30
N ARG A 87 -15.36 16.16 -8.42
CA ARG A 87 -16.27 16.14 -9.56
C ARG A 87 -15.57 16.46 -10.89
N ALA A 88 -14.63 17.40 -10.88
CA ALA A 88 -13.83 17.72 -12.06
C ALA A 88 -12.91 16.55 -12.45
N LEU A 89 -12.24 15.94 -11.47
CA LEU A 89 -11.35 14.80 -11.69
C LEU A 89 -12.10 13.57 -12.22
N VAL A 90 -13.27 13.26 -11.67
CA VAL A 90 -14.12 12.14 -12.10
C VAL A 90 -14.57 12.31 -13.54
N ARG A 91 -15.12 13.48 -13.91
CA ARG A 91 -15.53 13.75 -15.30
C ARG A 91 -14.37 13.67 -16.28
N ASN A 92 -13.19 14.17 -15.89
CA ASN A 92 -11.99 14.05 -16.71
C ASN A 92 -11.55 12.60 -16.87
N ALA A 93 -11.58 11.80 -15.81
CA ALA A 93 -11.23 10.37 -15.87
C ALA A 93 -12.20 9.57 -16.74
N GLN A 94 -13.51 9.83 -16.65
CA GLN A 94 -14.51 9.22 -17.51
C GLN A 94 -14.31 9.61 -18.99
N LYS A 95 -14.00 10.88 -19.26
CA LYS A 95 -13.69 11.35 -20.61
C LYS A 95 -12.40 10.73 -21.16
N GLU A 96 -11.36 10.59 -20.35
CA GLU A 96 -10.11 9.91 -20.72
C GLU A 96 -10.37 8.43 -21.06
N LYS A 97 -11.15 7.73 -20.21
CA LYS A 97 -11.57 6.34 -20.44
C LYS A 97 -12.37 6.19 -21.74
N ALA A 98 -13.32 7.08 -21.99
CA ALA A 98 -14.15 7.07 -23.20
C ALA A 98 -13.35 7.39 -24.48
N THR A 99 -12.28 8.19 -24.38
CA THR A 99 -11.44 8.59 -25.52
C THR A 99 -10.15 7.77 -25.66
N ASN A 100 -10.00 6.67 -24.89
CA ASN A 100 -8.79 5.85 -24.84
C ASN A 100 -7.50 6.67 -24.65
N LYS A 101 -7.58 7.75 -23.88
CA LYS A 101 -6.43 8.60 -23.55
C LYS A 101 -5.67 8.02 -22.36
N PRO A 102 -4.39 8.39 -22.19
CA PRO A 102 -3.64 8.03 -21.00
C PRO A 102 -4.40 8.43 -19.72
N PRO A 103 -4.50 7.52 -18.71
CA PRO A 103 -5.33 7.72 -17.52
C PRO A 103 -4.62 8.66 -16.53
N LYS A 104 -4.59 9.96 -16.84
CA LYS A 104 -3.95 10.98 -16.00
C LYS A 104 -4.87 11.35 -14.85
N ALA A 105 -6.13 11.70 -15.14
CA ALA A 105 -7.10 12.06 -14.13
C ALA A 105 -7.37 10.89 -13.17
N TYR A 106 -7.39 9.66 -13.68
CA TYR A 106 -7.50 8.45 -12.86
C TYR A 106 -6.39 8.32 -11.81
N ARG A 107 -5.13 8.60 -12.20
CA ARG A 107 -3.99 8.64 -11.27
C ARG A 107 -4.08 9.81 -10.28
N GLN A 108 -4.60 10.96 -10.74
CA GLN A 108 -4.81 12.13 -9.87
C GLN A 108 -5.90 11.89 -8.82
N ILE A 109 -6.98 11.15 -9.14
CA ILE A 109 -7.99 10.75 -8.14
C ILE A 109 -7.33 9.91 -7.04
N PHE A 110 -6.51 8.91 -7.40
CA PHE A 110 -5.81 8.10 -6.40
C PHE A 110 -4.92 8.94 -5.50
N GLN A 111 -4.12 9.84 -6.08
CA GLN A 111 -3.23 10.70 -5.32
C GLN A 111 -4.01 11.62 -4.37
N TYR A 112 -5.10 12.21 -4.85
CA TYR A 112 -5.98 13.05 -4.04
C TYR A 112 -6.60 12.28 -2.86
N LEU A 113 -7.14 11.08 -3.10
CA LEU A 113 -7.71 10.24 -2.04
C LEU A 113 -6.66 9.79 -1.02
N ARG A 114 -5.42 9.53 -1.47
CA ARG A 114 -4.30 9.20 -0.60
C ARG A 114 -3.93 10.39 0.29
N ASP A 115 -3.82 11.58 -0.29
CA ASP A 115 -3.47 12.78 0.47
C ASP A 115 -4.57 13.12 1.52
N LEU A 116 -5.85 12.88 1.19
CA LEU A 116 -6.95 12.96 2.15
C LEU A 116 -6.86 11.93 3.28
N ALA A 117 -6.53 10.69 2.94
CA ALA A 117 -6.36 9.62 3.94
C ALA A 117 -5.17 9.90 4.88
N GLU A 118 -4.07 10.46 4.36
CA GLU A 118 -2.92 10.88 5.16
C GLU A 118 -3.24 12.08 6.06
N THR A 119 -4.15 12.97 5.64
CA THR A 119 -4.57 14.14 6.44
C THR A 119 -5.60 13.78 7.52
N ALA A 120 -6.33 12.68 7.32
CA ALA A 120 -7.36 12.21 8.25
C ALA A 120 -6.82 11.31 9.39
N GLU A 121 -5.57 10.81 9.27
CA GLU A 121 -4.83 10.11 10.34
C GLU A 121 -4.15 11.09 11.31
#